data_AF-A0A0B6YGB7-F1
#
_entry.id   AF-A0A0B6YGB7-F1
#
_cell.length_a   1.000
_cell.length_b   1.000
_cell.length_c   1.000
_cell.angle_alpha   90.00
_cell.angle_beta   90.00
_cell.angle_gamma   90.00
#
_symmetry.space_group_name_H-M   'P 1'
#
loop_
_entity.id
_entity.type
_entity.pdbx_description
1 polymer ?
#
loop_
_entity_poly.entity_id
_entity_poly.type
_entity_poly.pdbx_seq_one_letter_code
_entity_poly.pdbx_strand_id
1 'polypeptide(L)'
;KDLKTYLEEEYNKHLRPQEGISTLKNGNQWYQQCLNFHLTCNMTPQQVHDLGLREVARIQEQIIKLAEKEQLGRTCSQIMESIVNRQSSHFKTRDEVLEYVTDLCYKKVRPKISQLFKNLPEKPMKIQQTPDFMKNSTLGYYLNGTPDGSRDGIYYI
;
A
#
# COMPACT_ATOMS: atom_id res chain seq x y z
N LYS A 1 -1.67 26.46 27.77
CA LYS A 1 -1.73 24.99 27.89
C LYS A 1 -0.95 24.42 26.73
N ASP A 2 -0.10 23.41 26.95
CA ASP A 2 0.50 22.68 25.82
C ASP A 2 -0.55 21.78 25.17
N LEU A 3 -0.25 21.31 23.96
CA LEU A 3 -1.18 20.51 23.17
C LEU A 3 -1.56 19.20 23.88
N LYS A 4 -0.62 18.58 24.61
CA LYS A 4 -0.87 17.30 25.29
C LYS A 4 -1.92 17.48 26.37
N THR A 5 -1.74 18.47 27.26
CA THR A 5 -2.69 18.75 28.34
C THR A 5 -4.08 19.08 27.79
N TYR A 6 -4.17 19.87 26.70
CA TYR A 6 -5.45 20.17 26.07
C TYR A 6 -6.14 18.90 25.54
N LEU A 7 -5.41 18.02 24.85
CA LEU A 7 -5.96 16.78 24.31
C LEU A 7 -6.49 15.85 25.42
N GLU A 8 -5.71 15.67 26.48
CA GLU A 8 -6.02 14.75 27.58
C GLU A 8 -7.18 15.26 28.46
N GLU A 9 -7.16 16.54 28.82
CA GLU A 9 -8.06 17.07 29.85
C GLU A 9 -9.33 17.73 29.29
N GLU A 10 -9.31 18.24 28.07
CA GLU A 10 -10.42 18.99 27.47
C GLU A 10 -11.02 18.28 26.25
N TYR A 11 -10.20 18.02 25.22
CA TYR A 11 -10.70 17.48 23.96
C TYR A 11 -11.29 16.07 24.11
N ASN A 12 -10.63 15.20 24.90
CA ASN A 12 -11.09 13.83 25.13
C ASN A 12 -12.52 13.75 25.70
N LYS A 13 -12.93 14.74 26.51
CA LYS A 13 -14.29 14.80 27.09
C LYS A 13 -15.38 15.11 26.08
N HIS A 14 -15.01 15.59 24.89
CA HIS A 14 -15.92 16.03 23.83
C HIS A 14 -15.81 15.17 22.57
N LEU A 15 -15.20 13.98 22.66
CA LEU A 15 -15.14 13.04 21.55
C LEU A 15 -16.54 12.59 21.13
N ARG A 16 -16.66 12.27 19.85
CA ARG A 16 -17.90 11.73 19.29
C ARG A 16 -18.10 10.29 19.77
N PRO A 17 -19.34 9.87 20.05
CA PRO A 17 -19.64 8.52 20.52
C PRO A 17 -19.56 7.46 19.40
N GLN A 18 -19.62 7.88 18.13
CA GLN A 18 -19.60 7.01 16.96
C GLN A 18 -18.49 7.44 16.00
N GLU A 19 -17.84 6.45 15.39
CA GLU A 19 -16.81 6.62 14.39
C GLU A 19 -17.35 7.10 13.04
N GLY A 20 -16.43 7.46 12.15
CA GLY A 20 -16.76 7.88 10.78
C GLY A 20 -17.14 9.35 10.69
N ILE A 21 -16.86 9.96 9.54
CA ILE A 21 -17.12 11.39 9.34
C ILE A 21 -18.61 11.72 9.23
N SER A 22 -19.43 10.72 8.88
CA SER A 22 -20.89 10.82 8.75
C SER A 22 -21.59 11.27 10.03
N THR A 23 -20.97 11.10 11.21
CA THR A 23 -21.54 11.49 12.50
C THR A 23 -21.44 13.00 12.77
N LEU A 24 -20.71 13.75 11.93
CA LEU A 24 -20.70 15.21 11.95
C LEU A 24 -21.89 15.80 11.19
N LYS A 25 -22.25 17.05 11.52
CA LYS A 25 -23.15 17.85 10.70
C LYS A 25 -22.61 17.93 9.27
N ASN A 26 -23.44 17.57 8.29
CA ASN A 26 -23.08 17.47 6.87
C ASN A 26 -21.97 16.44 6.55
N GLY A 27 -21.71 15.48 7.44
CA GLY A 27 -20.65 14.49 7.29
C GLY A 27 -20.73 13.66 6.00
N ASN A 28 -21.93 13.33 5.55
CA ASN A 28 -22.13 12.60 4.29
C ASN A 28 -21.72 13.45 3.06
N GLN A 29 -22.04 14.74 3.06
CA GLN A 29 -21.62 15.65 2.00
C GLN A 29 -20.10 15.84 2.02
N TRP A 30 -19.52 15.97 3.22
CA TRP A 30 -18.07 16.04 3.39
C TRP A 30 -17.38 14.78 2.84
N TYR A 31 -17.89 13.59 3.18
CA TYR A 31 -17.35 12.34 2.68
C TYR A 31 -17.41 12.23 1.15
N GLN A 32 -18.50 12.69 0.54
CA GLN A 32 -18.59 12.78 -0.92
C GLN A 32 -17.53 13.72 -1.51
N GLN A 33 -17.24 14.86 -0.88
CA GLN A 33 -16.17 15.75 -1.35
C GLN A 33 -14.78 15.13 -1.17
N CYS A 34 -14.55 14.37 -0.10
CA CYS A 34 -13.33 13.58 0.04
C CYS A 34 -13.18 12.56 -1.10
N LEU A 35 -14.26 11.89 -1.50
CA LEU A 35 -14.24 11.00 -2.67
C LEU A 35 -13.91 11.78 -3.94
N ASN A 36 -14.53 12.92 -4.18
CA ASN A 36 -14.22 13.75 -5.36
C ASN A 36 -12.77 14.25 -5.39
N PHE A 37 -12.17 14.47 -4.22
CA PHE A 37 -10.77 14.88 -4.10
C PHE A 37 -9.80 13.71 -4.36
N HIS A 38 -10.10 12.52 -3.84
CA HIS A 38 -9.21 11.36 -3.93
C HIS A 38 -9.41 10.50 -5.18
N LEU A 39 -10.62 10.48 -5.73
CA LEU A 39 -10.97 9.70 -6.91
C LEU A 39 -10.95 10.60 -8.15
N THR A 40 -10.42 10.06 -9.24
CA THR A 40 -10.52 10.70 -10.56
C THR A 40 -11.86 10.41 -11.26
N CYS A 41 -12.74 9.62 -10.63
CA CYS A 41 -14.05 9.27 -11.12
C CYS A 41 -15.17 9.77 -10.18
N ASN A 42 -16.29 10.17 -10.77
CA ASN A 42 -17.47 10.59 -10.01
C ASN A 42 -18.24 9.36 -9.54
N MET A 43 -18.01 8.93 -8.29
CA MET A 43 -18.70 7.82 -7.65
C MET A 43 -19.28 8.22 -6.30
N THR A 44 -20.44 7.67 -5.96
CA THR A 44 -21.02 7.81 -4.62
C THR A 44 -20.33 6.84 -3.63
N PRO A 45 -20.38 7.11 -2.31
CA PRO A 45 -19.90 6.18 -1.28
C PRO A 45 -20.41 4.75 -1.46
N GLN A 46 -21.70 4.61 -1.77
CA GLN A 46 -22.32 3.29 -1.96
C GLN A 46 -21.75 2.57 -3.18
N GLN A 47 -21.56 3.29 -4.30
CA GLN A 47 -20.98 2.69 -5.50
C GLN A 47 -19.54 2.19 -5.27
N VAL A 48 -18.75 2.97 -4.51
CA VAL A 48 -17.39 2.57 -4.12
C VAL A 48 -17.43 1.33 -3.22
N HIS A 49 -18.32 1.31 -2.23
CA HIS A 49 -18.49 0.17 -1.34
C HIS A 49 -18.90 -1.11 -2.09
N ASP A 50 -19.92 -1.02 -2.94
CA ASP A 50 -20.43 -2.16 -3.71
C ASP A 50 -19.37 -2.69 -4.69
N LEU A 51 -18.58 -1.79 -5.29
CA LEU A 51 -17.44 -2.18 -6.12
C LEU A 51 -16.38 -2.92 -5.29
N GLY A 52 -16.05 -2.40 -4.10
CA GLY A 52 -15.12 -3.04 -3.18
C GLY A 52 -15.56 -4.46 -2.82
N LEU A 53 -16.83 -4.67 -2.47
CA LEU A 53 -17.36 -6.01 -2.16
C LEU A 53 -17.22 -6.98 -3.34
N ARG A 54 -17.54 -6.53 -4.56
CA ARG A 54 -17.39 -7.34 -5.78
C ARG A 54 -15.92 -7.70 -6.02
N GLU A 55 -15.01 -6.74 -5.90
CA GLU A 55 -13.60 -6.97 -6.14
C GLU A 55 -12.96 -7.87 -5.08
N VAL A 56 -13.36 -7.75 -3.81
CA VAL A 56 -12.93 -8.66 -2.74
C VAL A 56 -13.34 -10.10 -3.08
N ALA A 57 -14.61 -10.33 -3.43
CA ALA A 57 -15.09 -11.66 -3.80
C ALA A 57 -14.35 -12.21 -5.03
N ARG A 58 -14.20 -11.39 -6.08
CA ARG A 58 -13.51 -11.75 -7.33
C ARG A 58 -12.04 -12.14 -7.08
N ILE A 59 -11.33 -11.39 -6.24
CA ILE A 59 -9.92 -11.65 -5.93
C ILE A 59 -9.79 -12.88 -5.04
N GLN A 60 -10.64 -13.04 -4.03
CA GLN A 60 -10.65 -14.22 -3.16
C GLN A 60 -10.88 -15.51 -3.95
N GLU A 61 -11.82 -15.51 -4.89
CA GLU A 61 -12.06 -16.65 -5.77
C GLU A 61 -10.82 -17.03 -6.59
N GLN A 62 -10.11 -16.04 -7.14
CA GLN A 62 -8.87 -16.28 -7.89
C GLN A 62 -7.74 -16.81 -7.03
N ILE A 63 -7.58 -16.28 -5.81
CA ILE A 63 -6.58 -16.76 -4.86
C ILE A 63 -6.85 -18.23 -4.52
N ILE A 64 -8.09 -18.59 -4.21
CA ILE A 64 -8.46 -19.97 -3.87
C ILE A 64 -8.20 -20.90 -5.06
N LYS A 65 -8.62 -20.54 -6.27
CA LYS A 65 -8.37 -21.34 -7.49
C LYS A 65 -6.88 -21.59 -7.73
N LEU A 66 -6.04 -20.55 -7.56
CA LEU A 66 -4.60 -20.70 -7.70
C LEU A 66 -4.00 -21.56 -6.58
N ALA A 67 -4.44 -21.34 -5.34
CA ALA A 67 -4.00 -22.12 -4.20
C ALA A 67 -4.32 -23.60 -4.32
N GLU A 68 -5.51 -23.96 -4.82
CA GLU A 68 -5.87 -25.36 -5.07
C GLU A 68 -4.95 -26.00 -6.10
N LYS A 69 -4.64 -25.29 -7.19
CA LYS A 69 -3.69 -25.75 -8.21
C LYS A 69 -2.29 -25.96 -7.65
N GLU A 70 -1.84 -25.06 -6.78
CA GLU A 70 -0.52 -25.09 -6.14
C GLU A 70 -0.49 -25.95 -4.85
N GLN A 71 -1.61 -26.60 -4.52
CA GLN A 71 -1.79 -27.47 -3.34
C GLN A 71 -1.52 -26.75 -2.01
N LEU A 72 -1.91 -25.48 -1.92
CA LEU A 72 -1.75 -24.60 -0.75
C LEU A 72 -2.99 -24.58 0.18
N GLY A 73 -4.04 -25.33 -0.15
CA GLY A 73 -5.27 -25.41 0.64
C GLY A 73 -6.46 -24.68 0.03
N ARG A 74 -7.59 -24.65 0.76
CA ARG A 74 -8.89 -24.19 0.25
C ARG A 74 -9.47 -22.98 1.00
N THR A 75 -8.88 -22.63 2.13
CA THR A 75 -9.27 -21.46 2.94
C THR A 75 -8.12 -20.48 3.02
N CYS A 76 -8.43 -19.18 3.19
CA CYS A 76 -7.39 -18.16 3.32
C CYS A 76 -6.38 -18.48 4.44
N SER A 77 -6.84 -19.05 5.56
CA SER A 77 -5.95 -19.45 6.67
C SER A 77 -4.98 -20.56 6.26
N GLN A 78 -5.48 -21.62 5.62
CA GLN A 78 -4.64 -22.72 5.13
C GLN A 78 -3.63 -22.25 4.09
N ILE A 79 -4.06 -21.33 3.21
CA ILE A 79 -3.20 -20.75 2.18
C ILE A 79 -2.07 -19.96 2.82
N MET A 80 -2.37 -19.09 3.78
CA MET A 80 -1.34 -18.32 4.49
C MET A 80 -0.38 -19.23 5.24
N GLU A 81 -0.89 -20.20 6.00
CA GLU A 81 -0.06 -21.19 6.70
C GLU A 81 0.83 -21.98 5.74
N SER A 82 0.29 -22.42 4.60
CA SER A 82 1.05 -23.15 3.58
C SER A 82 2.13 -22.28 2.93
N ILE A 83 1.85 -21.00 2.69
CA ILE A 83 2.86 -20.05 2.17
C ILE A 83 3.98 -19.86 3.20
N VAL A 84 3.65 -19.65 4.47
CA VAL A 84 4.64 -19.48 5.56
C VAL A 84 5.49 -20.74 5.71
N ASN A 85 4.86 -21.92 5.70
CA ASN A 85 5.55 -23.20 5.90
C ASN A 85 6.37 -23.64 4.67
N ARG A 86 5.94 -23.28 3.45
CA ARG A 86 6.64 -23.64 2.20
C ARG A 86 7.87 -22.79 1.96
N GLN A 87 8.00 -21.63 2.60
CA GLN A 87 9.17 -20.76 2.43
C GLN A 87 10.42 -21.36 3.08
N SER A 88 11.14 -22.16 2.30
CA SER A 88 12.50 -22.65 2.61
C SER A 88 13.58 -21.57 2.43
N SER A 89 13.23 -20.33 2.11
CA SER A 89 14.19 -19.26 1.82
C SER A 89 13.62 -17.89 2.20
N HIS A 90 13.69 -17.58 3.49
CA HIS A 90 13.68 -16.19 3.94
C HIS A 90 15.06 -15.59 3.66
N PHE A 91 15.10 -14.33 3.22
CA PHE A 91 16.34 -13.56 3.22
C PHE A 91 16.89 -13.49 4.64
N LYS A 92 18.20 -13.72 4.79
CA LYS A 92 18.89 -13.76 6.08
C LYS A 92 19.35 -12.38 6.53
N THR A 93 19.55 -11.47 5.57
CA THR A 93 20.04 -10.11 5.83
C THR A 93 19.24 -9.08 5.04
N ARG A 94 19.31 -7.83 5.48
CA ARG A 94 18.71 -6.70 4.74
C ARG A 94 19.38 -6.48 3.39
N ASP A 95 20.69 -6.72 3.31
CA ASP A 95 21.45 -6.58 2.07
C ASP A 95 20.99 -7.58 1.01
N GLU A 96 20.67 -8.82 1.39
CA GLU A 96 20.12 -9.81 0.47
C GLU A 96 18.76 -9.36 -0.12
N VAL A 97 17.90 -8.74 0.69
CA VAL A 97 16.64 -8.16 0.21
C VAL A 97 16.93 -7.03 -0.78
N LEU A 98 17.83 -6.11 -0.41
CA LEU A 98 18.15 -4.94 -1.23
C LEU A 98 18.76 -5.35 -2.58
N GLU A 99 19.69 -6.30 -2.59
CA GLU A 99 20.29 -6.86 -3.80
C GLU A 99 19.23 -7.56 -4.66
N TYR A 100 18.41 -8.43 -4.06
CA TYR A 100 17.36 -9.14 -4.79
C TYR A 100 16.36 -8.18 -5.46
N VAL A 101 15.89 -7.17 -4.73
CA VAL A 101 14.92 -6.19 -5.24
C VAL A 101 15.56 -5.32 -6.32
N THR A 102 16.82 -4.92 -6.14
CA THR A 102 17.59 -4.19 -7.16
C THR A 102 17.72 -4.99 -8.45
N ASP A 103 18.09 -6.26 -8.34
CA ASP A 103 18.24 -7.15 -9.49
C ASP A 103 16.90 -7.45 -10.17
N LEU A 104 15.84 -7.66 -9.40
CA LEU A 104 14.49 -7.84 -9.92
C LEU A 104 14.08 -6.61 -10.74
N CYS A 105 14.21 -5.42 -10.18
CA CYS A 105 13.83 -4.18 -10.87
C CYS A 105 14.67 -3.94 -12.14
N TYR A 106 16.00 -4.04 -12.04
CA TYR A 106 16.90 -3.57 -13.11
C TYR A 106 17.30 -4.64 -14.12
N LYS A 107 17.48 -5.89 -13.70
CA LYS A 107 17.92 -6.98 -14.59
C LYS A 107 16.73 -7.77 -15.14
N LYS A 108 15.61 -7.88 -14.42
CA LYS A 108 14.46 -8.70 -14.84
C LYS A 108 13.29 -7.88 -15.39
N VAL A 109 12.91 -6.79 -14.71
CA VAL A 109 11.73 -6.00 -15.07
C VAL A 109 12.08 -4.92 -16.10
N ARG A 110 13.06 -4.05 -15.84
CA ARG A 110 13.40 -2.90 -16.71
C ARG A 110 13.59 -3.26 -18.19
N PRO A 111 14.26 -4.37 -18.59
CA PRO A 111 14.39 -4.74 -20.00
C PRO A 111 13.07 -5.08 -20.69
N LYS A 112 12.03 -5.45 -19.94
CA LYS A 112 10.69 -5.76 -20.45
C LYS A 112 9.80 -4.52 -20.52
N ILE A 113 10.06 -3.49 -19.72
CA ILE A 113 9.26 -2.26 -19.69
C ILE A 113 9.29 -1.55 -21.05
N SER A 114 10.43 -1.52 -21.73
CA SER A 114 10.55 -0.91 -23.06
C SER A 114 9.69 -1.58 -24.14
N GLN A 115 9.20 -2.80 -23.90
CA GLN A 115 8.27 -3.49 -24.79
C GLN A 115 6.83 -3.01 -24.61
N LEU A 116 6.51 -2.39 -23.46
CA LEU A 116 5.16 -1.98 -23.08
C LEU A 116 4.96 -0.46 -23.12
N PHE A 117 6.01 0.31 -22.88
CA PHE A 117 5.95 1.77 -22.76
C PHE A 117 6.90 2.45 -23.75
N LYS A 118 6.36 3.44 -24.49
CA LYS A 118 7.13 4.22 -25.49
C LYS A 118 8.12 5.18 -24.84
N ASN A 119 7.73 5.81 -23.73
CA ASN A 119 8.49 6.84 -23.06
C ASN A 119 8.90 6.32 -21.68
N LEU A 120 10.20 6.28 -21.42
CA LEU A 120 10.76 5.89 -20.13
C LEU A 120 11.47 7.09 -19.50
N PRO A 121 11.34 7.30 -18.18
CA PRO A 121 12.15 8.29 -17.48
C PRO A 121 13.64 7.99 -17.67
N GLU A 122 14.42 9.02 -18.03
CA GLU A 122 15.87 8.91 -18.21
C GLU A 122 16.56 8.58 -16.88
N LYS A 123 16.10 9.21 -15.79
CA LYS A 123 16.66 9.00 -14.46
C LYS A 123 16.24 7.66 -13.88
N PRO A 124 17.19 6.81 -13.45
CA PRO A 124 16.87 5.60 -12.71
C PRO A 124 16.34 5.93 -11.31
N MET A 125 15.57 5.00 -10.76
CA MET A 125 15.16 5.02 -9.35
C MET A 125 16.24 4.41 -8.47
N LYS A 126 16.61 5.06 -7.38
CA LYS A 126 17.46 4.42 -6.37
C LYS A 126 16.63 3.46 -5.54
N ILE A 127 17.20 2.32 -5.19
CA ILE A 127 16.62 1.42 -4.18
C ILE A 127 17.50 1.52 -2.96
N GLN A 128 16.89 1.80 -1.80
CA GLN A 128 17.62 2.07 -0.56
C GLN A 128 16.93 1.40 0.62
N GLN A 129 17.74 1.09 1.63
CA GLN A 129 17.21 0.65 2.90
C GLN A 129 16.43 1.78 3.58
N THR A 130 15.26 1.46 4.14
CA THR A 130 14.52 2.36 5.01
C THR A 130 15.40 2.83 6.18
N PRO A 131 15.53 4.15 6.43
CA PRO A 131 16.29 4.68 7.56
C PRO A 131 15.84 4.10 8.90
N ASP A 132 16.79 3.83 9.80
CA ASP A 132 16.51 3.15 11.08
C ASP A 132 15.49 3.87 11.97
N PHE A 133 15.45 5.20 11.94
CA PHE A 133 14.46 5.98 12.69
C PHE A 133 13.02 5.81 12.15
N MET A 134 12.85 5.25 10.94
CA MET A 134 11.58 4.92 10.30
C MET A 134 11.33 3.41 10.24
N LYS A 135 12.06 2.60 11.01
CA LYS A 135 11.93 1.12 11.00
C LYS A 135 10.52 0.60 11.32
N ASN A 136 9.70 1.41 12.00
CA ASN A 136 8.31 1.08 12.34
C ASN A 136 7.30 1.69 11.34
N SER A 137 7.77 2.24 10.22
CA SER A 137 6.90 2.77 9.15
C SER A 137 6.42 1.66 8.22
N THR A 138 5.85 2.05 7.08
CA THR A 138 5.40 1.11 6.03
C THR A 138 6.54 0.24 5.50
N LEU A 139 6.25 -0.99 5.09
CA LEU A 139 7.24 -1.96 4.57
C LEU A 139 8.02 -1.48 3.33
N GLY A 140 7.49 -0.52 2.58
CA GLY A 140 8.23 0.17 1.53
C GLY A 140 7.44 1.35 0.98
N TYR A 141 8.15 2.35 0.46
CA TYR A 141 7.54 3.56 -0.07
C TYR A 141 8.44 4.22 -1.13
N TYR A 142 7.82 4.93 -2.07
CA TYR A 142 8.54 5.67 -3.10
C TYR A 142 8.53 7.16 -2.79
N LEU A 143 9.71 7.77 -2.76
CA LEU A 143 9.88 9.21 -2.78
C LEU A 143 10.18 9.66 -4.21
N ASN A 144 9.33 10.56 -4.72
CA ASN A 144 9.54 11.15 -6.03
C ASN A 144 10.88 11.92 -6.09
N GLY A 145 11.52 11.84 -7.24
CA GLY A 145 12.63 12.73 -7.58
C GLY A 145 12.16 14.18 -7.65
N THR A 146 13.09 15.12 -7.55
CA THR A 146 12.76 16.53 -7.71
C THR A 146 12.52 16.86 -9.19
N PRO A 147 11.62 17.80 -9.52
CA PRO A 147 11.35 18.17 -10.91
C PRO A 147 12.58 18.73 -11.65
N ASP A 148 13.49 19.38 -10.93
CA ASP A 148 14.77 19.89 -11.45
C ASP A 148 15.84 18.81 -11.63
N GLY A 149 15.54 17.56 -11.25
CA GLY A 149 16.45 16.44 -11.33
C GLY A 149 17.62 16.47 -10.34
N SER A 150 17.69 17.41 -9.40
CA SER A 150 18.76 17.44 -8.37
C SER A 150 18.75 16.20 -7.47
N ARG A 151 17.58 15.58 -7.26
CA ARG A 151 17.41 14.32 -6.54
C ARG A 151 16.65 13.31 -7.38
N ASP A 152 17.22 12.12 -7.54
CA ASP A 152 16.52 11.00 -8.19
C ASP A 152 15.38 10.47 -7.29
N GLY A 153 14.42 9.76 -7.88
CA GLY A 153 13.41 9.06 -7.09
C GLY A 153 14.02 7.89 -6.33
N ILE A 154 13.52 7.63 -5.12
CA ILE A 154 14.04 6.60 -4.23
C ILE A 154 12.90 5.69 -3.81
N TYR A 155 13.07 4.38 -4.02
CA TYR A 155 12.24 3.36 -3.39
C TYR A 155 12.94 2.84 -2.14
N TYR A 156 12.30 3.06 -1.00
CA TYR A 156 12.73 2.55 0.29
C TYR A 156 12.07 1.20 0.57
N ILE A 157 12.88 0.25 1.06
CA ILE A 157 12.47 -1.09 1.47
C ILE A 157 13.29 -1.56 2.68
#